data_AF-A0A7S3E5X8-F1
#
_entry.id   AF-A0A7S3E5X8-F1
#
_cell.length_a   1.000
_cell.length_b   1.000
_cell.length_c   1.000
_cell.angle_alpha   90.00
_cell.angle_beta   90.00
_cell.angle_gamma   90.00
#
_symmetry.space_group_name_H-M   'P 1'
#
loop_
_entity.id
_entity.type
_entity.pdbx_description
1 polymer ?
#
loop_
_entity_poly.entity_id
_entity_poly.type
_entity_poly.pdbx_seq_one_letter_code
_entity_poly.pdbx_strand_id
1 'polypeptide(L)'
;MGFVVCAAARIGSGKRKISRRQQRHELKPRTKPIIRRTDENSKDVPLEAELTMAVQKMLAIEKLKRSLWESTGREPTLLEVAKIRNTDVDTISRYLDEGRKSRHALVEENLRLVSSIACRFVGRGVAIQDLVQEGACGLVQAVEKYDASKGAKFSSYATFWIQKHIRQSIYNDSRSIRLPRSFQDKLLHLKKAYKSIFDEYGRIATLEELSEATGFDQKVVEHLIVASKYVLPRTKLMLVSRPSRPKHLRLPS
;
A
#
# COMPACT_ATOMS: atom_id res chain seq x y z
N MET A 1 26.14 -67.80 19.86
CA MET A 1 25.71 -68.04 18.47
C MET A 1 25.57 -66.69 17.78
N GLY A 2 26.70 -66.18 17.28
CA GLY A 2 26.79 -64.91 16.57
C GLY A 2 26.34 -65.08 15.13
N PHE A 3 25.49 -64.17 14.67
CA PHE A 3 25.08 -64.08 13.28
C PHE A 3 26.23 -63.52 12.43
N VAL A 4 26.59 -64.32 11.43
CA VAL A 4 27.28 -63.92 10.20
C VAL A 4 26.31 -63.04 9.39
N VAL A 5 26.82 -62.03 8.66
CA VAL A 5 26.62 -61.82 7.21
C VAL A 5 27.14 -60.44 6.77
N CYS A 6 28.13 -60.53 5.88
CA CYS A 6 28.53 -59.70 4.73
C CYS A 6 28.43 -58.17 4.73
N ALA A 7 29.61 -57.57 4.57
CA ALA A 7 29.83 -56.35 3.82
C ALA A 7 29.56 -56.54 2.31
N ALA A 8 28.90 -55.56 1.67
CA ALA A 8 29.20 -55.13 0.29
C ALA A 8 28.51 -53.79 -0.07
N ALA A 9 29.30 -52.95 -0.74
CA ALA A 9 28.95 -51.97 -1.77
C ALA A 9 28.26 -50.63 -1.40
N ARG A 10 29.06 -49.58 -1.59
CA ARG A 10 28.67 -48.17 -1.79
C ARG A 10 27.77 -48.02 -3.02
N ILE A 11 26.66 -47.30 -2.89
CA ILE A 11 26.10 -46.48 -3.97
C ILE A 11 25.71 -45.13 -3.37
N GLY A 12 26.47 -44.10 -3.72
CA GLY A 12 26.13 -42.72 -3.42
C GLY A 12 24.88 -42.31 -4.18
N SER A 13 23.87 -41.81 -3.49
CA SER A 13 22.76 -41.08 -4.08
C SER A 13 22.78 -39.65 -3.54
N GLY A 14 23.49 -38.80 -4.27
CA GLY A 14 23.57 -37.37 -3.99
C GLY A 14 22.18 -36.73 -4.06
N LYS A 15 21.62 -36.40 -2.90
CA LYS A 15 20.50 -35.47 -2.81
C LYS A 15 21.02 -34.09 -3.22
N ARG A 16 20.81 -33.74 -4.50
CA ARG A 16 21.04 -32.40 -5.03
C ARG A 16 20.29 -31.41 -4.13
N LYS A 17 21.05 -30.64 -3.33
CA LYS A 17 20.54 -29.46 -2.63
C LYS A 17 20.03 -28.49 -3.69
N ILE A 18 18.72 -28.43 -3.89
CA ILE A 18 18.11 -27.37 -4.69
C ILE A 18 18.43 -26.08 -3.95
N SER A 19 19.19 -25.23 -4.64
CA SER A 19 19.72 -23.98 -4.12
C SER A 19 18.58 -23.08 -3.66
N ARG A 20 18.69 -22.52 -2.45
CA ARG A 20 17.79 -21.46 -1.92
C ARG A 20 17.65 -20.24 -2.86
N ARG A 21 18.47 -20.13 -3.93
CA ARG A 21 18.30 -19.14 -5.01
C ARG A 21 17.20 -19.49 -6.02
N GLN A 22 16.81 -20.76 -6.18
CA GLN A 22 15.86 -21.20 -7.21
C GLN A 22 14.38 -21.08 -6.80
N GLN A 23 14.06 -21.03 -5.50
CA GLN A 23 12.68 -20.85 -5.02
C GLN A 23 12.18 -19.40 -5.02
N ARG A 24 13.03 -18.41 -5.33
CA ARG A 24 12.62 -16.99 -5.38
C ARG A 24 11.85 -16.60 -6.65
N HIS A 25 11.55 -17.53 -7.55
CA HIS A 25 11.01 -17.20 -8.86
C HIS A 25 9.47 -17.34 -9.00
N GLU A 26 8.73 -17.73 -7.95
CA GLU A 26 7.35 -18.24 -8.15
C GLU A 26 6.21 -17.64 -7.30
N LEU A 27 6.34 -16.40 -6.84
CA LEU A 27 5.17 -15.62 -6.40
C LEU A 27 5.12 -14.26 -7.11
N LYS A 28 5.03 -14.31 -8.45
CA LYS A 28 4.58 -13.15 -9.23
C LYS A 28 3.07 -12.99 -9.04
N PRO A 29 2.55 -11.82 -8.64
CA PRO A 29 1.11 -11.60 -8.57
C PRO A 29 0.47 -11.86 -9.96
N ARG A 30 -0.58 -12.69 -9.99
CA ARG A 30 -1.28 -13.19 -11.19
C ARG A 30 -2.02 -12.14 -12.03
N THR A 31 -1.77 -10.87 -11.81
CA THR A 31 -2.14 -9.82 -12.75
C THR A 31 -0.91 -8.98 -12.95
N LYS A 32 -0.30 -9.09 -14.15
CA LYS A 32 0.59 -8.05 -14.65
C LYS A 32 -0.15 -6.73 -14.39
N PRO A 33 0.50 -5.71 -13.77
CA PRO A 33 -0.09 -4.40 -13.81
C PRO A 33 -0.49 -4.15 -15.28
N ILE A 34 -1.66 -3.60 -15.53
CA ILE A 34 -1.89 -2.90 -16.79
C ILE A 34 -1.04 -1.62 -16.71
N ILE A 35 0.26 -1.76 -16.54
CA ILE A 35 1.23 -0.82 -17.08
C ILE A 35 1.04 -1.10 -18.56
N ARG A 36 0.37 -0.18 -19.26
CA ARG A 36 0.46 -0.11 -20.73
C ARG A 36 1.91 -0.48 -21.06
N ARG A 37 2.13 -1.50 -21.89
CA ARG A 37 3.41 -1.61 -22.60
C ARG A 37 3.69 -0.19 -23.04
N THR A 38 4.68 0.46 -22.45
CA THR A 38 4.91 1.87 -22.73
C THR A 38 5.32 1.88 -24.18
N ASP A 39 4.39 2.27 -25.04
CA ASP A 39 4.65 2.46 -26.44
C ASP A 39 5.88 3.34 -26.56
N GLU A 40 6.75 2.97 -27.49
CA GLU A 40 8.04 3.59 -27.80
C GLU A 40 7.89 4.98 -28.43
N ASN A 41 6.85 5.75 -28.03
CA ASN A 41 6.67 7.12 -28.46
C ASN A 41 7.23 8.08 -27.41
N SER A 42 8.47 8.49 -27.64
CA SER A 42 9.25 9.49 -26.91
C SER A 42 8.71 10.93 -26.99
N LYS A 43 7.44 11.15 -27.36
CA LYS A 43 6.88 12.47 -27.68
C LYS A 43 6.09 13.15 -26.56
N ASP A 44 5.80 12.45 -25.46
CA ASP A 44 4.90 12.98 -24.40
C ASP A 44 5.63 13.67 -23.24
N VAL A 45 6.93 13.40 -23.04
CA VAL A 45 7.74 14.03 -21.97
C VAL A 45 7.78 15.57 -22.05
N PRO A 46 7.85 16.22 -23.25
CA PRO A 46 7.79 17.67 -23.37
C PRO A 46 6.47 18.26 -22.86
N LEU A 47 5.35 17.62 -23.20
CA LEU A 47 4.02 18.08 -22.79
C LEU A 47 3.80 17.89 -21.28
N GLU A 48 4.22 16.74 -20.72
CA GLU A 48 4.18 16.51 -19.27
C GLU A 48 5.04 17.54 -18.51
N ALA A 49 6.20 17.92 -19.05
CA ALA A 49 7.09 18.90 -18.45
C ALA A 49 6.47 20.30 -18.44
N GLU A 50 5.87 20.74 -19.55
CA GLU A 50 5.20 22.04 -19.65
C GLU A 50 4.03 22.16 -18.67
N LEU A 51 3.17 21.14 -18.61
CA LEU A 51 2.05 21.09 -17.67
C LEU A 51 2.56 21.14 -16.22
N THR A 52 3.59 20.36 -15.90
CA THR A 52 4.17 20.33 -14.56
C THR A 52 4.78 21.67 -14.17
N MET A 53 5.48 22.35 -15.09
CA MET A 53 6.02 23.68 -14.85
C MET A 53 4.94 24.71 -14.52
N ALA A 54 3.82 24.70 -15.24
CA ALA A 54 2.69 25.58 -14.95
C ALA A 54 2.12 25.32 -13.54
N VAL A 55 1.96 24.04 -13.16
CA VAL A 55 1.53 23.65 -11.81
C VAL A 55 2.51 24.13 -10.74
N GLN A 56 3.83 23.96 -10.95
CA GLN A 56 4.84 24.40 -9.97
C GLN A 56 4.87 25.93 -9.82
N LYS A 57 4.67 26.69 -10.90
CA LYS A 57 4.54 28.16 -10.84
C LYS A 57 3.35 28.58 -9.97
N MET A 58 2.18 27.96 -10.18
CA MET A 58 0.99 28.20 -9.37
C MET A 58 1.23 27.83 -7.89
N LEU A 59 1.81 26.66 -7.61
CA LEU A 59 2.10 26.23 -6.24
C LEU A 59 3.09 27.16 -5.53
N ALA A 60 4.05 27.73 -6.24
CA ALA A 60 4.96 28.73 -5.68
C ALA A 60 4.20 30.00 -5.25
N ILE A 61 3.22 30.44 -6.03
CA ILE A 61 2.35 31.58 -5.70
C ILE A 61 1.48 31.26 -4.48
N GLU A 62 0.86 30.07 -4.44
CA GLU A 62 0.05 29.63 -3.30
C GLU A 62 0.85 29.52 -2.00
N LYS A 63 2.09 29.02 -2.06
CA LYS A 63 3.02 29.00 -0.92
C LYS A 63 3.33 30.41 -0.41
N LEU A 64 3.58 31.35 -1.32
CA LEU A 64 3.83 32.74 -0.95
C LEU A 64 2.60 33.40 -0.31
N LYS A 65 1.41 33.14 -0.85
CA LYS A 65 0.16 33.57 -0.21
C LYS A 65 0.04 32.99 1.21
N ARG A 66 0.38 31.72 1.40
CA ARG A 66 0.36 31.08 2.72
C ARG A 66 1.32 31.75 3.70
N SER A 67 2.57 32.01 3.29
CA SER A 67 3.56 32.69 4.15
C SER A 67 3.15 34.13 4.49
N LEU A 68 2.49 34.83 3.56
CA LEU A 68 1.98 36.18 3.80
C LEU A 68 0.78 36.16 4.74
N TRP A 69 -0.09 35.16 4.64
CA TRP A 69 -1.19 34.98 5.56
C TRP A 69 -0.68 34.74 6.99
N GLU A 70 0.35 33.89 7.14
CA GLU A 70 0.98 33.61 8.44
C GLU A 70 1.62 34.86 9.07
N SER A 71 2.20 35.76 8.26
CA SER A 71 2.84 36.99 8.78
C SER A 71 1.88 38.15 9.01
N THR A 72 0.84 38.28 8.18
CA THR A 72 -0.08 39.43 8.22
C THR A 72 -1.40 39.15 8.92
N GLY A 73 -1.75 37.87 9.15
CA GLY A 73 -3.02 37.45 9.74
C GLY A 73 -4.25 37.73 8.85
N ARG A 74 -4.06 38.15 7.60
CA ARG A 74 -5.11 38.48 6.63
C ARG A 74 -4.87 37.79 5.29
N GLU A 75 -5.91 37.69 4.47
CA GLU A 75 -5.77 37.17 3.12
C GLU A 75 -4.93 38.14 2.26
N PRO A 76 -3.80 37.68 1.67
CA PRO A 76 -2.91 38.56 0.91
C PRO A 76 -3.54 38.98 -0.41
N THR A 77 -3.40 40.26 -0.73
CA THR A 77 -3.89 40.79 -2.01
C THR A 77 -2.97 40.37 -3.16
N LEU A 78 -3.53 40.24 -4.38
CA LEU A 78 -2.72 39.92 -5.56
C LEU A 78 -1.64 40.96 -5.84
N LEU A 79 -1.88 42.22 -5.47
CA LEU A 79 -0.91 43.32 -5.56
C LEU A 79 0.31 43.11 -4.66
N GLU A 80 0.13 42.59 -3.44
CA GLU A 80 1.25 42.31 -2.53
C GLU A 80 2.11 41.16 -3.05
N VAL A 81 1.45 40.11 -3.56
CA VAL A 81 2.13 38.98 -4.19
C VAL A 81 2.91 39.42 -5.44
N ALA A 82 2.31 40.28 -6.25
CA ALA A 82 2.92 40.93 -7.42
C ALA A 82 4.19 41.70 -7.08
N LYS A 83 4.12 42.54 -6.05
CA LYS A 83 5.26 43.31 -5.55
C LYS A 83 6.41 42.40 -5.10
N ILE A 84 6.11 41.34 -4.33
CA ILE A 84 7.16 40.42 -3.84
C ILE A 84 7.80 39.63 -4.98
N ARG A 85 7.02 39.27 -6.00
CA ARG A 85 7.50 38.53 -7.17
C ARG A 85 8.13 39.42 -8.24
N ASN A 86 8.09 40.75 -8.09
CA ASN A 86 8.50 41.73 -9.09
C ASN A 86 7.84 41.47 -10.45
N THR A 87 6.54 41.18 -10.45
CA THR A 87 5.75 40.86 -11.66
C THR A 87 4.39 41.53 -11.61
N ASP A 88 3.74 41.68 -12.76
CA ASP A 88 2.41 42.27 -12.85
C ASP A 88 1.30 41.37 -12.25
N VAL A 89 0.21 42.00 -11.81
CA VAL A 89 -0.97 41.31 -11.29
C VAL A 89 -1.58 40.38 -12.34
N ASP A 90 -1.66 40.83 -13.58
CA ASP A 90 -2.20 40.04 -14.70
C ASP A 90 -1.38 38.78 -14.95
N THR A 91 -0.06 38.89 -14.85
CA THR A 91 0.85 37.74 -14.99
C THR A 91 0.62 36.71 -13.87
N ILE A 92 0.42 37.16 -12.63
CA ILE A 92 0.09 36.27 -11.51
C ILE A 92 -1.27 35.61 -11.71
N SER A 93 -2.29 36.37 -12.11
CA SER A 93 -3.61 35.82 -12.40
C SER A 93 -3.51 34.74 -13.48
N ARG A 94 -2.77 35.01 -14.55
CA ARG A 94 -2.53 34.06 -15.64
C ARG A 94 -1.85 32.79 -15.15
N TYR A 95 -0.79 32.90 -14.34
CA TYR A 95 -0.12 31.72 -13.77
C TYR A 95 -1.03 30.89 -12.86
N LEU A 96 -1.92 31.53 -12.11
CA LEU A 96 -2.91 30.83 -11.29
C LEU A 96 -3.93 30.09 -12.15
N ASP A 97 -4.43 30.71 -13.22
CA ASP A 97 -5.39 30.09 -14.15
C ASP A 97 -4.77 28.95 -14.96
N GLU A 98 -3.60 29.19 -15.56
CA GLU A 98 -2.84 28.18 -16.31
C GLU A 98 -2.49 26.99 -15.42
N GLY A 99 -1.98 27.23 -14.21
CA GLY A 99 -1.64 26.16 -13.28
C GLY A 99 -2.85 25.33 -12.87
N ARG A 100 -4.02 25.95 -12.66
CA ARG A 100 -5.27 25.24 -12.36
C ARG A 100 -5.71 24.35 -13.53
N LYS A 101 -5.69 24.89 -14.75
CA LYS A 101 -6.03 24.14 -15.97
C LYS A 101 -5.08 22.97 -16.19
N SER A 102 -3.77 23.21 -16.08
CA SER A 102 -2.74 22.17 -16.24
C SER A 102 -2.84 21.09 -15.16
N ARG A 103 -3.12 21.47 -13.91
CA ARG A 103 -3.37 20.50 -12.83
C ARG A 103 -4.59 19.63 -13.14
N HIS A 104 -5.68 20.24 -13.61
CA HIS A 104 -6.91 19.51 -13.95
C HIS A 104 -6.67 18.52 -15.10
N ALA A 105 -6.09 19.01 -16.21
CA ALA A 105 -5.77 18.19 -17.37
C ALA A 105 -4.88 16.99 -17.00
N LEU A 106 -3.81 17.23 -16.24
CA LEU A 106 -2.89 16.17 -15.83
C LEU A 106 -3.55 15.11 -14.94
N VAL A 107 -4.49 15.52 -14.08
CA VAL A 107 -5.28 14.59 -13.26
C VAL A 107 -6.23 13.78 -14.14
N GLU A 108 -7.01 14.43 -15.00
CA GLU A 108 -8.02 13.80 -15.87
C GLU A 108 -7.43 12.73 -16.79
N GLU A 109 -6.30 13.04 -17.43
CA GLU A 109 -5.58 12.10 -18.30
C GLU A 109 -5.15 10.82 -17.57
N ASN A 110 -4.86 10.93 -16.27
CA ASN A 110 -4.32 9.87 -15.44
C ASN A 110 -5.36 9.18 -14.54
N LEU A 111 -6.65 9.53 -14.60
CA LEU A 111 -7.71 8.87 -13.82
C LEU A 111 -7.82 7.38 -14.11
N ARG A 112 -7.59 6.96 -15.37
CA ARG A 112 -7.60 5.54 -15.76
C ARG A 112 -6.52 4.74 -15.02
N LEU A 113 -5.37 5.34 -14.73
CA LEU A 113 -4.30 4.72 -13.95
C LEU A 113 -4.79 4.43 -12.54
N VAL A 114 -5.49 5.37 -11.90
CA VAL A 114 -6.04 5.21 -10.54
C VAL A 114 -6.96 4.00 -10.47
N SER A 115 -7.95 3.92 -11.36
CA SER A 115 -8.90 2.80 -11.40
C SER A 115 -8.18 1.45 -11.59
N SER A 116 -7.20 1.38 -12.50
CA SER A 116 -6.44 0.14 -12.72
C SER A 116 -5.59 -0.29 -11.51
N ILE A 117 -5.07 0.66 -10.73
CA ILE A 117 -4.34 0.39 -9.50
C ILE A 117 -5.31 -0.05 -8.39
N ALA A 118 -6.42 0.66 -8.22
CA ALA A 118 -7.42 0.42 -7.17
C ALA A 118 -8.05 -0.97 -7.25
N CYS A 119 -8.30 -1.48 -8.46
CA CYS A 119 -8.82 -2.84 -8.66
C CYS A 119 -7.99 -3.94 -7.96
N ARG A 120 -6.67 -3.74 -7.75
CA ARG A 120 -5.80 -4.71 -7.04
C ARG A 120 -6.01 -4.76 -5.52
N PHE A 121 -6.78 -3.82 -4.97
CA PHE A 121 -7.01 -3.64 -3.53
C PHE A 121 -8.44 -4.01 -3.10
N VAL A 122 -9.27 -4.49 -4.02
CA VAL A 122 -10.64 -4.94 -3.76
C VAL A 122 -10.66 -6.10 -2.75
N GLY A 123 -11.73 -6.18 -1.95
CA GLY A 123 -11.94 -7.27 -0.99
C GLY A 123 -11.20 -7.10 0.35
N ARG A 124 -10.66 -5.90 0.61
CA ARG A 124 -9.92 -5.55 1.85
C ARG A 124 -10.74 -4.78 2.89
N GLY A 125 -12.07 -4.80 2.78
CA GLY A 125 -12.98 -4.19 3.76
C GLY A 125 -13.40 -2.76 3.45
N VAL A 126 -12.92 -2.17 2.34
CA VAL A 126 -13.30 -0.84 1.84
C VAL A 126 -13.92 -1.02 0.45
N ALA A 127 -14.94 -0.22 0.11
CA ALA A 127 -15.59 -0.28 -1.19
C ALA A 127 -14.65 0.19 -2.30
N ILE A 128 -14.80 -0.34 -3.51
CA ILE A 128 -13.94 0.05 -4.63
C ILE A 128 -14.05 1.54 -4.97
N GLN A 129 -15.25 2.13 -4.84
CA GLN A 129 -15.48 3.55 -5.07
C GLN A 129 -14.61 4.39 -4.13
N ASP A 130 -14.60 4.08 -2.84
CA ASP A 130 -13.77 4.78 -1.85
C ASP A 130 -12.27 4.61 -2.15
N LEU A 131 -11.83 3.40 -2.54
CA LEU A 131 -10.43 3.17 -2.94
C LEU A 131 -10.03 4.00 -4.17
N VAL A 132 -10.94 4.20 -5.12
CA VAL A 132 -10.70 5.05 -6.29
C VAL A 132 -10.61 6.51 -5.88
N GLN A 133 -11.48 6.99 -4.98
CA GLN A 133 -11.45 8.37 -4.50
C GLN A 133 -10.17 8.69 -3.71
N GLU A 134 -9.77 7.79 -2.82
CA GLU A 134 -8.52 7.91 -2.07
C GLU A 134 -7.30 7.82 -3.00
N GLY A 135 -7.37 6.95 -4.01
CA GLY A 135 -6.39 6.89 -5.07
C GLY A 135 -6.29 8.19 -5.88
N ALA A 136 -7.42 8.85 -6.16
CA ALA A 136 -7.48 10.14 -6.84
C ALA A 136 -6.87 11.26 -5.99
N CYS A 137 -7.11 11.26 -4.67
CA CYS A 137 -6.42 12.16 -3.73
C CYS A 137 -4.90 11.95 -3.77
N GLY A 138 -4.45 10.70 -3.85
CA GLY A 138 -3.04 10.37 -4.04
C GLY A 138 -2.47 10.84 -5.38
N LEU A 139 -3.26 10.78 -6.45
CA LEU A 139 -2.86 11.29 -7.77
C LEU A 139 -2.67 12.82 -7.73
N VAL A 140 -3.60 13.56 -7.12
CA VAL A 140 -3.48 15.02 -6.96
C VAL A 140 -2.20 15.38 -6.21
N GLN A 141 -1.90 14.69 -5.09
CA GLN A 141 -0.64 14.90 -4.37
C GLN A 141 0.60 14.54 -5.18
N ALA A 142 0.50 13.57 -6.10
CA ALA A 142 1.59 13.25 -7.00
C ALA A 142 1.83 14.39 -7.99
N VAL A 143 0.78 14.95 -8.58
CA VAL A 143 0.86 16.10 -9.50
C VAL A 143 1.56 17.29 -8.82
N GLU A 144 1.23 17.58 -7.58
CA GLU A 144 1.81 18.72 -6.85
C GLU A 144 3.32 18.56 -6.56
N LYS A 145 3.80 17.33 -6.45
CA LYS A 145 5.19 17.02 -6.03
C LYS A 145 6.05 16.47 -7.15
N TYR A 146 5.47 16.23 -8.32
CA TYR A 146 6.17 15.70 -9.46
C TYR A 146 7.12 16.75 -10.03
N ASP A 147 8.27 16.27 -10.49
CA ASP A 147 9.34 17.07 -11.05
C ASP A 147 9.86 16.37 -12.31
N ALA A 148 9.53 16.95 -13.46
CA ALA A 148 9.88 16.42 -14.77
C ALA A 148 11.39 16.47 -15.05
N SER A 149 12.14 17.36 -14.39
CA SER A 149 13.60 17.48 -14.56
C SER A 149 14.37 16.23 -14.11
N LYS A 150 13.74 15.35 -13.33
CA LYS A 150 14.33 14.09 -12.86
C LYS A 150 14.29 12.96 -13.89
N GLY A 151 13.67 13.18 -15.06
CA GLY A 151 13.66 12.23 -16.19
C GLY A 151 12.82 10.97 -15.98
N ALA A 152 12.05 10.87 -14.89
CA ALA A 152 11.13 9.76 -14.65
C ALA A 152 9.73 10.10 -15.15
N LYS A 153 9.07 9.20 -15.90
CA LYS A 153 7.69 9.36 -16.36
C LYS A 153 6.72 9.61 -15.20
N PHE A 154 5.72 10.47 -15.38
CA PHE A 154 4.75 10.80 -14.33
C PHE A 154 4.03 9.57 -13.76
N SER A 155 3.57 8.66 -14.63
CA SER A 155 2.85 7.43 -14.23
C SER A 155 3.62 6.55 -13.22
N SER A 156 4.94 6.45 -13.37
CA SER A 156 5.81 5.72 -12.44
C SER A 156 5.81 6.37 -11.05
N TYR A 157 5.91 7.70 -11.00
CA TYR A 157 5.88 8.47 -9.77
C TYR A 157 4.49 8.43 -9.10
N ALA A 158 3.43 8.65 -9.88
CA ALA A 158 2.04 8.63 -9.41
C ALA A 158 1.66 7.29 -8.79
N THR A 159 2.16 6.18 -9.35
CA THR A 159 1.89 4.83 -8.84
C THR A 159 2.25 4.67 -7.36
N PHE A 160 3.34 5.29 -6.88
CA PHE A 160 3.72 5.23 -5.47
C PHE A 160 2.70 5.97 -4.58
N TRP A 161 2.34 7.18 -4.97
CA TRP A 161 1.40 8.02 -4.22
C TRP A 161 0.00 7.43 -4.19
N ILE A 162 -0.51 6.95 -5.32
CA ILE A 162 -1.82 6.29 -5.42
C ILE A 162 -1.84 5.08 -4.47
N GLN A 163 -0.84 4.20 -4.52
CA GLN A 163 -0.80 3.04 -3.64
C GLN A 163 -0.64 3.41 -2.16
N LYS A 164 0.10 4.48 -1.84
CA LYS A 164 0.28 4.96 -0.47
C LYS A 164 -1.06 5.39 0.14
N HIS A 165 -1.83 6.21 -0.59
CA HIS A 165 -3.14 6.69 -0.14
C HIS A 165 -4.15 5.57 -0.01
N ILE A 166 -4.26 4.71 -1.03
CA ILE A 166 -5.13 3.53 -0.98
C ILE A 166 -4.82 2.65 0.23
N ARG A 167 -3.53 2.35 0.50
CA ARG A 167 -3.14 1.59 1.69
C ARG A 167 -3.52 2.32 2.97
N GLN A 168 -3.33 3.63 3.03
CA GLN A 168 -3.66 4.43 4.20
C GLN A 168 -5.16 4.42 4.50
N SER A 169 -6.02 4.57 3.49
CA SER A 169 -7.47 4.44 3.66
C SER A 169 -7.85 3.03 4.10
N ILE A 170 -7.27 1.98 3.53
CA ILE A 170 -7.52 0.62 4.02
C ILE A 170 -7.16 0.49 5.50
N TYR A 171 -6.05 1.08 5.95
CA TYR A 171 -5.70 1.04 7.37
C TYR A 171 -6.66 1.84 8.25
N ASN A 172 -7.22 2.95 7.75
CA ASN A 172 -8.12 3.80 8.52
C ASN A 172 -9.56 3.26 8.55
N ASP A 173 -10.06 2.77 7.41
CA ASP A 173 -11.49 2.63 7.12
C ASP A 173 -11.93 1.18 6.88
N SER A 174 -11.01 0.21 6.78
CA SER A 174 -11.37 -1.20 6.51
C SER A 174 -12.18 -1.88 7.62
N ARG A 175 -12.36 -1.21 8.76
CA ARG A 175 -12.90 -1.75 10.00
C ARG A 175 -13.84 -0.73 10.61
N SER A 176 -14.95 -1.22 11.18
CA SER A 176 -15.91 -0.36 11.89
C SER A 176 -15.27 0.38 13.07
N ILE A 177 -14.33 -0.25 13.77
CA ILE A 177 -13.53 0.38 14.83
C ILE A 177 -12.11 0.55 14.31
N ARG A 178 -11.65 1.80 14.28
CA ARG A 178 -10.28 2.15 13.88
C ARG A 178 -9.28 1.63 14.89
N LEU A 179 -8.29 0.88 14.41
CA LEU A 179 -7.19 0.37 15.22
C LEU A 179 -5.94 1.23 15.02
N PRO A 180 -5.10 1.43 16.06
CA PRO A 180 -3.80 2.07 15.90
C PRO A 180 -2.90 1.32 14.91
N ARG A 181 -2.08 2.04 14.14
CA ARG A 181 -1.23 1.47 13.08
C ARG A 181 -0.31 0.36 13.58
N SER A 182 0.37 0.58 14.72
CA SER A 182 1.24 -0.43 15.34
C SER A 182 0.51 -1.74 15.61
N PHE A 183 -0.75 -1.66 16.06
CA PHE A 183 -1.56 -2.85 16.32
C PHE A 183 -1.93 -3.59 15.03
N GLN A 184 -2.22 -2.86 13.95
CA GLN A 184 -2.50 -3.45 12.64
C GLN A 184 -1.27 -4.13 12.02
N ASP A 185 -0.09 -3.54 12.20
CA ASP A 185 1.17 -4.12 11.75
C ASP A 185 1.43 -5.46 12.46
N LYS A 186 1.20 -5.53 13.78
CA LYS A 186 1.26 -6.77 14.57
C LYS A 186 0.27 -7.83 14.06
N LEU A 187 -0.97 -7.43 13.77
CA LEU A 187 -1.98 -8.33 13.18
C LEU A 187 -1.57 -8.87 11.81
N LEU A 188 -0.98 -8.04 10.95
CA LEU A 188 -0.51 -8.48 9.63
C LEU A 188 0.69 -9.42 9.77
N HIS A 189 1.59 -9.14 10.70
CA HIS A 189 2.72 -10.02 11.01
C HIS A 189 2.25 -11.39 11.51
N LEU A 190 1.30 -11.41 12.45
CA LEU A 190 0.67 -12.64 12.95
C LEU A 190 -0.02 -13.43 11.83
N LYS A 191 -0.77 -12.77 10.93
CA LYS A 191 -1.40 -13.42 9.77
C LYS A 191 -0.38 -14.05 8.81
N LYS A 192 0.78 -13.40 8.62
CA LYS A 192 1.87 -13.94 7.77
C LYS A 192 2.50 -15.16 8.42
N ALA A 193 2.81 -15.10 9.72
CA ALA A 193 3.35 -16.23 10.47
C ALA A 193 2.37 -17.42 10.44
N TYR A 194 1.09 -17.16 10.72
CA TYR A 194 0.04 -18.17 10.64
C TYR A 194 -0.02 -18.82 9.25
N LYS A 195 0.00 -18.02 8.18
CA LYS A 195 -0.01 -18.56 6.82
C LYS A 195 1.24 -19.38 6.51
N SER A 196 2.42 -18.93 6.94
CA SER A 196 3.68 -19.67 6.73
C SER A 196 3.65 -21.04 7.39
N ILE A 197 3.21 -21.11 8.66
CA ILE A 197 3.11 -22.36 9.42
C ILE A 197 2.05 -23.27 8.79
N PHE A 198 0.92 -22.70 8.38
CA PHE A 198 -0.13 -23.46 7.70
C PHE A 198 0.35 -24.06 6.37
N ASP A 199 1.08 -23.27 5.56
CA ASP A 199 1.62 -23.71 4.28
C ASP A 199 2.72 -24.78 4.46
N GLU A 200 3.48 -24.75 5.56
CA GLU A 200 4.57 -25.70 5.84
C GLU A 200 4.10 -27.01 6.48
N TYR A 201 3.20 -26.94 7.46
CA TYR A 201 2.77 -28.11 8.25
C TYR A 201 1.36 -28.62 7.92
N GLY A 202 0.60 -27.89 7.10
CA GLY A 202 -0.77 -28.26 6.73
C GLY A 202 -1.78 -28.26 7.88
N ARG A 203 -1.44 -27.64 9.02
CA ARG A 203 -2.25 -27.60 10.24
C ARG A 203 -2.39 -26.18 10.79
N ILE A 204 -3.32 -26.02 11.72
CA ILE A 204 -3.53 -24.79 12.47
C ILE A 204 -2.33 -24.59 13.43
N ALA A 205 -1.78 -23.37 13.45
CA ALA A 205 -0.66 -23.00 14.31
C ALA A 205 -1.09 -22.90 15.79
N THR A 206 -0.23 -23.35 16.71
CA THR A 206 -0.45 -23.18 18.15
C THR A 206 -0.06 -21.77 18.62
N LEU A 207 -0.48 -21.36 19.81
CA LEU A 207 -0.09 -20.06 20.40
C LEU A 207 1.43 -19.96 20.59
N GLU A 208 2.06 -21.06 21.00
CA GLU A 208 3.51 -21.17 21.19
C GLU A 208 4.26 -20.97 19.86
N GLU A 209 3.86 -21.70 18.81
CA GLU A 209 4.49 -21.59 17.49
C GLU A 209 4.33 -20.17 16.89
N LEU A 210 3.17 -19.55 17.10
CA LEU A 210 2.93 -18.17 16.66
C LEU A 210 3.79 -17.17 17.45
N SER A 211 3.94 -17.38 18.76
CA SER A 211 4.80 -16.55 19.62
C SER A 211 6.26 -16.65 19.18
N GLU A 212 6.76 -17.86 18.95
CA GLU A 212 8.13 -18.09 18.47
C GLU A 212 8.36 -17.51 17.07
N ALA A 213 7.43 -17.70 16.14
CA ALA A 213 7.55 -17.21 14.77
C ALA A 213 7.46 -15.68 14.66
N THR A 214 6.73 -15.03 15.58
CA THR A 214 6.54 -13.56 15.57
C THR A 214 7.45 -12.81 16.53
N GLY A 215 8.04 -13.50 17.52
CA GLY A 215 8.79 -12.88 18.62
C GLY A 215 7.91 -12.10 19.60
N PHE A 216 6.59 -12.30 19.58
CA PHE A 216 5.65 -11.67 20.51
C PHE A 216 5.38 -12.56 21.71
N ASP A 217 5.14 -11.96 22.87
CA ASP A 217 4.69 -12.68 24.06
C ASP A 217 3.35 -13.38 23.81
N GLN A 218 3.15 -14.56 24.40
CA GLN A 218 1.94 -15.38 24.18
C GLN A 218 0.66 -14.61 24.53
N LYS A 219 0.68 -13.77 25.58
CA LYS A 219 -0.46 -12.93 25.95
C LYS A 219 -0.79 -11.92 24.85
N VAL A 220 0.22 -11.33 24.22
CA VAL A 220 0.04 -10.39 23.11
C VAL A 220 -0.55 -11.09 21.90
N VAL A 221 -0.08 -12.29 21.59
CA VAL A 221 -0.64 -13.14 20.50
C VAL A 221 -2.10 -13.46 20.78
N GLU A 222 -2.44 -13.84 22.01
CA GLU A 222 -3.82 -14.11 22.43
C GLU A 222 -4.71 -12.86 22.27
N HIS A 223 -4.27 -11.70 22.77
CA HIS A 223 -4.99 -10.43 22.61
C HIS A 223 -5.21 -10.06 21.13
N LEU A 224 -4.20 -10.25 20.28
CA LEU A 224 -4.30 -10.00 18.84
C LEU A 224 -5.32 -10.93 18.17
N ILE A 225 -5.34 -12.20 18.57
CA ILE A 225 -6.29 -13.19 18.08
C ILE A 225 -7.72 -12.81 18.48
N VAL A 226 -7.93 -12.44 19.75
CA VAL A 226 -9.23 -12.00 20.27
C VAL A 226 -9.71 -10.76 19.52
N ALA A 227 -8.84 -9.74 19.39
CA ALA A 227 -9.15 -8.53 18.65
C ALA A 227 -9.45 -8.81 17.17
N SER A 228 -8.85 -9.83 16.56
CA SER A 228 -9.17 -10.21 15.18
C SER A 228 -10.61 -10.70 15.00
N LYS A 229 -11.23 -11.25 16.07
CA LYS A 229 -12.58 -11.83 16.02
C LYS A 229 -13.70 -10.79 16.03
N TYR A 230 -13.53 -9.71 16.79
CA TYR A 230 -14.56 -8.67 16.97
C TYR A 230 -14.59 -7.63 15.85
N VAL A 231 -13.65 -7.72 14.91
CA VAL A 231 -13.38 -6.65 13.94
C VAL A 231 -13.59 -7.11 12.48
N LEU A 232 -14.07 -8.34 12.26
CA LEU A 232 -14.44 -8.85 10.93
C LEU A 232 -15.96 -9.06 10.83
N PRO A 233 -16.59 -8.78 9.67
CA PRO A 233 -17.92 -9.31 9.39
C PRO A 233 -17.88 -10.85 9.49
N ARG A 234 -18.96 -11.43 10.06
CA ARG A 234 -19.09 -12.85 10.50
C ARG A 234 -18.61 -13.92 9.50
N THR A 235 -18.45 -13.59 8.22
CA THR A 235 -18.15 -14.52 7.12
C THR A 235 -16.67 -14.94 6.99
N LYS A 236 -15.72 -14.35 7.74
CA LYS A 236 -14.26 -14.56 7.54
C LYS A 236 -13.46 -15.04 8.75
N LEU A 237 -14.11 -15.61 9.77
CA LEU A 237 -13.45 -16.07 10.99
C LEU A 237 -12.68 -17.40 10.75
N MET A 238 -11.44 -17.33 10.25
CA MET A 238 -10.59 -18.52 10.03
C MET A 238 -9.46 -18.71 11.06
N LEU A 239 -9.30 -17.81 12.03
CA LEU A 239 -8.09 -17.79 12.86
C LEU A 239 -8.15 -18.63 14.14
N VAL A 240 -9.31 -19.14 14.57
CA VAL A 240 -9.40 -19.95 15.80
C VAL A 240 -10.54 -20.94 15.70
N SER A 241 -10.22 -22.23 15.81
CA SER A 241 -11.18 -23.27 16.15
C SER A 241 -11.94 -22.87 17.41
N ARG A 242 -13.27 -22.95 17.41
CA ARG A 242 -14.02 -22.98 18.67
C ARG A 242 -13.34 -24.03 19.57
N PRO A 243 -13.04 -23.73 20.85
CA PRO A 243 -12.47 -24.74 21.72
C PRO A 243 -13.38 -25.96 21.67
N SER A 244 -12.82 -27.13 21.35
CA SER A 244 -13.53 -28.40 21.39
C SER A 244 -14.15 -28.50 22.78
N ARG A 245 -15.49 -28.52 22.87
CA ARG A 245 -16.19 -28.80 24.13
C ARG A 245 -15.55 -30.05 24.74
N PRO A 246 -15.09 -30.03 26.00
CA PRO A 246 -14.59 -31.24 26.62
C PRO A 246 -15.68 -32.32 26.56
N LYS A 247 -15.35 -33.52 26.08
CA LYS A 247 -16.29 -34.64 25.85
C LYS A 247 -16.81 -35.27 27.15
N HIS A 248 -16.73 -34.58 28.28
CA HIS A 248 -16.95 -35.14 29.62
C HIS A 248 -17.64 -34.11 30.52
N LEU A 249 -18.84 -33.69 30.15
CA LEU A 249 -19.83 -33.23 31.11
C LEU A 249 -21.19 -33.77 30.66
N ARG A 250 -21.43 -35.04 30.98
CA ARG A 250 -22.80 -35.51 31.19
C ARG A 250 -23.21 -34.97 32.55
N LEU A 251 -24.13 -34.02 32.58
CA LEU A 251 -24.83 -33.69 33.81
C LEU A 251 -25.70 -34.92 34.16
N PRO A 252 -25.67 -35.43 35.40
CA PRO A 252 -26.60 -36.46 35.82
C PRO A 252 -28.02 -35.90 35.79
N SER A 253 -28.94 -36.75 35.33
CA SER A 253 -30.39 -36.57 35.27
C SER A 253 -31.01 -36.33 36.63
#